data_AF-A0A960SEJ8-F1
#
_entry.id   AF-A0A960SEJ8-F1
#
_cell.length_a   1.000
_cell.length_b   1.000
_cell.length_c   1.000
_cell.angle_alpha   90.00
_cell.angle_beta   90.00
_cell.angle_gamma   90.00
#
_symmetry.space_group_name_H-M   'P 1'
#
loop_
_entity.id
_entity.type
_entity.pdbx_description
1 polymer ?
#
loop_
_entity_poly.entity_id
_entity_poly.type
_entity_poly.pdbx_seq_one_letter_code
_entity_poly.pdbx_strand_id
1 'polypeptide(L)'
;MTNFESIIILVLAAGSNVLVGLLIFLANPDRAINRSFGFLSIITTLWVGSLTAESASSNVEAVFWIRKMIGFGGLIPWAFFCLKESIVNPNIDLTGLIKKTSPYLAIGLAHLWLMETDWLM
;
A
#
# COMPACT_ATOMS: atom_id res chain seq x y z
N MET A 1 19.99 10.91 12.99
CA MET A 1 19.91 10.32 11.64
C MET A 1 19.83 11.46 10.65
N THR A 2 20.70 11.51 9.65
CA THR A 2 20.65 12.56 8.62
C THR A 2 19.49 12.27 7.65
N ASN A 3 19.02 13.29 6.91
CA ASN A 3 17.99 13.10 5.88
C ASN A 3 18.44 12.06 4.84
N PHE A 4 19.74 12.04 4.51
CA PHE A 4 20.33 11.09 3.59
C PHE A 4 20.24 9.63 4.09
N GLU A 5 20.57 9.37 5.37
CA GLU A 5 20.42 8.05 5.98
C GLU A 5 18.96 7.57 5.95
N SER A 6 18.01 8.48 6.20
CA SER A 6 16.58 8.19 6.20
C SER A 6 16.10 7.76 4.81
N ILE A 7 16.50 8.49 3.77
CA ILE A 7 16.16 8.16 2.37
C ILE A 7 16.70 6.77 2.00
N ILE A 8 17.96 6.46 2.35
CA ILE A 8 18.55 5.14 2.05
C ILE A 8 17.73 4.03 2.72
N ILE A 9 17.38 4.18 3.99
CA ILE A 9 16.60 3.18 4.72
C ILE A 9 15.23 2.98 4.06
N LEU A 10 14.56 4.06 3.66
CA LEU A 10 13.24 3.98 3.01
C LEU A 10 13.31 3.33 1.63
N VAL A 11 14.34 3.63 0.83
CA VAL A 11 14.56 2.99 -0.48
C VAL A 11 14.81 1.49 -0.31
N LEU A 12 15.64 1.10 0.65
CA LEU A 12 15.89 -0.31 0.95
C LEU A 12 14.63 -1.02 1.46
N ALA A 13 13.83 -0.36 2.30
CA ALA A 13 12.55 -0.88 2.78
C ALA A 13 11.55 -1.08 1.62
N ALA A 14 11.37 -0.07 0.75
CA ALA A 14 10.50 -0.19 -0.41
C ALA A 14 10.99 -1.29 -1.38
N GLY A 15 12.30 -1.32 -1.68
CA GLY A 15 12.90 -2.29 -2.59
C GLY A 15 12.78 -3.73 -2.08
N SER A 16 13.09 -3.97 -0.81
CA SER A 16 12.92 -5.29 -0.18
C SER A 16 11.46 -5.73 -0.16
N ASN A 17 10.53 -4.82 0.12
CA ASN A 17 9.10 -5.12 0.13
C ASN A 17 8.56 -5.48 -1.27
N VAL A 18 8.97 -4.77 -2.33
CA VAL A 18 8.66 -5.14 -3.71
C VAL A 18 9.25 -6.52 -4.04
N LEU A 19 10.52 -6.73 -3.71
CA LEU A 19 11.21 -7.98 -4.01
C LEU A 19 10.52 -9.17 -3.35
N VAL A 20 10.25 -9.09 -2.04
CA VAL A 20 9.57 -10.17 -1.30
C VAL A 20 8.15 -10.37 -1.82
N GLY A 21 7.40 -9.29 -2.07
CA GLY A 21 6.05 -9.35 -2.64
C GLY A 21 6.01 -10.05 -3.99
N LEU A 22 6.95 -9.70 -4.87
CA LEU A 22 7.07 -10.30 -6.19
C LEU A 22 7.49 -11.78 -6.10
N LEU A 23 8.47 -12.12 -5.26
CA LEU A 23 8.90 -13.50 -5.05
C LEU A 23 7.76 -14.37 -4.54
N ILE A 24 6.97 -13.90 -3.57
CA ILE A 24 5.81 -14.62 -3.04
C ILE A 24 4.74 -14.76 -4.11
N PHE A 25 4.43 -13.70 -4.85
CA PHE A 25 3.45 -13.75 -5.93
C PHE A 25 3.85 -14.77 -7.02
N LEU A 26 5.11 -14.72 -7.48
CA LEU A 26 5.61 -15.61 -8.54
C LEU A 26 5.76 -17.07 -8.08
N ALA A 27 5.98 -17.32 -6.79
CA ALA A 27 6.11 -18.69 -6.27
C ALA A 27 4.83 -19.52 -6.45
N ASN A 28 3.65 -18.90 -6.35
CA ASN A 28 2.36 -19.54 -6.63
C ASN A 28 1.26 -18.46 -6.85
N PRO A 29 1.07 -17.96 -8.09
CA PRO A 29 0.14 -16.87 -8.36
C PRO A 29 -1.33 -17.27 -8.21
N ASP A 30 -1.65 -18.57 -8.24
CA ASP A 30 -3.02 -19.07 -8.09
C ASP A 30 -3.48 -19.06 -6.63
N ARG A 31 -2.55 -19.12 -5.67
CA ARG A 31 -2.86 -19.13 -4.25
C ARG A 31 -3.36 -17.75 -3.80
N ALA A 32 -4.58 -17.69 -3.28
CA ALA A 32 -5.22 -16.45 -2.85
C ALA A 32 -4.35 -15.62 -1.88
N ILE A 33 -3.66 -16.26 -0.94
CA ILE A 33 -2.78 -15.59 0.02
C ILE A 33 -1.60 -14.89 -0.65
N ASN A 34 -1.02 -15.48 -1.70
CA ASN A 34 0.12 -14.89 -2.42
C ASN A 34 -0.32 -13.66 -3.22
N ARG A 35 -1.51 -13.71 -3.83
CA ARG A 35 -2.13 -12.54 -4.49
C ARG A 35 -2.39 -11.41 -3.50
N SER A 36 -3.00 -11.73 -2.35
CA SER A 36 -3.28 -10.75 -1.29
C SER A 36 -2.01 -10.16 -0.69
N PHE A 37 -0.96 -10.96 -0.51
CA PHE A 37 0.36 -10.48 -0.09
C PHE A 37 0.95 -9.55 -1.15
N GLY A 38 0.85 -9.89 -2.44
CA GLY A 38 1.26 -9.03 -3.53
C GLY A 38 0.55 -7.66 -3.51
N PHE A 39 -0.76 -7.61 -3.27
CA PHE A 39 -1.49 -6.35 -3.11
C PHE A 39 -1.02 -5.54 -1.91
N LEU A 40 -0.80 -6.20 -0.76
CA LEU A 40 -0.24 -5.54 0.42
C LEU A 40 1.12 -4.94 0.11
N SER A 41 2.02 -5.69 -0.54
CA SER A 41 3.34 -5.19 -0.96
C SER A 41 3.24 -4.00 -1.90
N ILE A 42 2.34 -4.01 -2.89
CA ILE A 42 2.15 -2.85 -3.77
C ILE A 42 1.72 -1.62 -2.98
N ILE A 43 0.74 -1.75 -2.10
CA ILE A 43 0.21 -0.63 -1.30
C ILE A 43 1.28 -0.09 -0.33
N THR A 44 2.01 -0.96 0.36
CA THR A 44 3.08 -0.54 1.28
C THR A 44 4.25 0.09 0.53
N THR A 45 4.58 -0.39 -0.68
CA THR A 45 5.59 0.26 -1.53
C THR A 45 5.14 1.65 -1.98
N LEU A 46 3.88 1.84 -2.37
CA LEU A 46 3.35 3.16 -2.73
C LEU A 46 3.37 4.12 -1.52
N TRP A 47 3.04 3.60 -0.34
CA TRP A 47 3.09 4.33 0.91
C TRP A 47 4.52 4.79 1.27
N VAL A 48 5.48 3.85 1.31
CA VAL A 48 6.90 4.15 1.61
C VAL A 48 7.54 4.98 0.50
N GLY A 49 7.18 4.74 -0.76
CA GLY A 49 7.65 5.52 -1.91
C GLY A 49 7.20 6.98 -1.82
N SER A 50 5.96 7.23 -1.40
CA SER A 50 5.46 8.58 -1.16
C SER A 50 6.21 9.27 -0.02
N LEU A 51 6.51 8.55 1.06
CA LEU A 51 7.33 9.07 2.16
C LEU A 51 8.78 9.36 1.71
N THR A 52 9.36 8.50 0.87
CA THR A 52 10.70 8.73 0.32
C THR A 52 10.74 9.98 -0.56
N ALA A 53 9.71 10.16 -1.40
CA ALA A 53 9.59 11.30 -2.28
C ALA A 53 9.35 12.60 -1.49
N GLU A 54 8.55 12.57 -0.43
CA GLU A 54 8.39 13.67 0.52
C GLU A 54 9.75 14.11 1.07
N SER A 55 10.55 13.16 1.58
CA SER A 55 11.83 13.44 2.21
C SER A 55 12.90 13.97 1.24
N ALA A 56 12.69 13.81 -0.07
CA ALA A 56 13.56 14.33 -1.13
C ALA A 56 13.01 15.60 -1.80
N SER A 57 11.81 16.05 -1.42
CA SER A 57 11.08 17.12 -2.12
C SER A 57 11.30 18.51 -1.52
N SER A 58 10.97 19.54 -2.30
CA SER A 58 10.90 20.92 -1.81
C SER A 58 9.66 21.12 -0.91
N ASN A 59 9.63 22.17 -0.09
CA ASN A 59 8.50 22.45 0.82
C ASN A 59 7.13 22.52 0.11
N VAL A 60 7.09 22.96 -1.16
CA VAL A 60 5.85 23.06 -1.95
C VAL A 60 5.37 21.68 -2.42
N GLU A 61 6.29 20.79 -2.78
CA GLU A 61 6.01 19.44 -3.25
C GLU A 61 5.78 18.44 -2.10
N ALA A 62 6.31 18.71 -0.91
CA ALA A 62 6.17 17.87 0.27
C ALA A 62 4.70 17.63 0.64
N VAL A 63 3.86 18.67 0.54
CA VAL A 63 2.42 18.60 0.79
C VAL A 63 1.74 17.59 -0.13
N PHE A 64 2.11 17.57 -1.42
CA PHE A 64 1.58 16.61 -2.38
C PHE A 64 1.94 15.17 -1.98
N TRP A 65 3.20 14.93 -1.62
CA TRP A 65 3.65 13.59 -1.23
C TRP A 65 3.08 13.12 0.10
N ILE A 66 2.88 14.02 1.07
CA ILE A 66 2.17 13.72 2.32
C ILE A 66 0.73 13.30 2.03
N ARG A 67 0.02 13.99 1.13
CA ARG A 67 -1.34 13.61 0.71
C ARG A 67 -1.36 12.20 0.11
N LYS A 68 -0.43 11.88 -0.80
CA LYS A 68 -0.31 10.53 -1.38
C LYS A 68 0.01 9.47 -0.31
N MET A 69 0.93 9.77 0.60
CA MET A 69 1.27 8.89 1.71
C MET A 69 0.02 8.59 2.58
N ILE A 70 -0.73 9.60 3.01
CA ILE A 70 -1.93 9.39 3.83
C ILE A 70 -2.98 8.58 3.04
N GLY A 71 -3.19 8.91 1.76
CA GLY A 71 -4.13 8.22 0.88
C GLY A 71 -3.81 6.74 0.72
N PHE A 72 -2.56 6.39 0.40
CA PHE A 72 -2.14 4.98 0.31
C PHE A 72 -2.13 4.29 1.68
N GLY A 73 -1.82 5.02 2.76
CA GLY A 73 -1.89 4.52 4.14
C GLY A 73 -3.30 4.06 4.51
N GLY A 74 -4.33 4.76 4.02
CA GLY A 74 -5.74 4.39 4.20
C GLY A 74 -6.12 3.04 3.55
N LEU A 75 -5.36 2.55 2.57
CA LEU A 75 -5.60 1.26 1.91
C LEU A 75 -4.93 0.08 2.62
N ILE A 76 -4.01 0.32 3.56
CA ILE A 76 -3.28 -0.74 4.29
C ILE A 76 -4.25 -1.67 5.06
N PRO A 77 -5.23 -1.15 5.83
CA PRO A 77 -6.19 -2.01 6.54
C PRO A 77 -6.93 -2.97 5.59
N TRP A 78 -7.39 -2.47 4.43
CA TRP A 78 -8.07 -3.29 3.43
C TRP A 78 -7.17 -4.43 2.93
N ALA A 79 -5.90 -4.15 2.65
CA ALA A 79 -4.94 -5.17 2.23
C ALA A 79 -4.73 -6.27 3.30
N PHE A 80 -4.66 -5.89 4.59
CA PHE A 80 -4.62 -6.85 5.69
C PHE A 80 -5.90 -7.70 5.78
N PHE A 81 -7.08 -7.11 5.57
CA PHE A 81 -8.33 -7.86 5.52
C PHE A 81 -8.36 -8.84 4.33
N CYS A 82 -7.84 -8.45 3.16
CA CYS A 82 -7.67 -9.36 2.02
C CYS A 82 -6.77 -10.55 2.38
N LEU A 83 -5.65 -10.30 3.06
CA LEU A 83 -4.75 -11.36 3.53
C LEU A 83 -5.44 -12.30 4.51
N LYS A 84 -6.13 -11.75 5.52
CA LYS A 84 -6.91 -12.51 6.50
C LYS A 84 -7.96 -13.40 5.82
N GLU A 85 -8.75 -12.83 4.91
CA GLU A 85 -9.80 -13.57 4.19
C GLU A 85 -9.23 -14.66 3.29
N SER A 86 -8.03 -14.46 2.74
CA SER A 86 -7.34 -15.46 1.93
C SER A 86 -6.80 -16.63 2.75
N ILE A 87 -6.52 -16.42 4.04
CA ILE A 87 -6.18 -17.50 4.99
C ILE A 87 -7.43 -18.29 5.35
N VAL A 88 -8.55 -17.60 5.63
CA VAL A 88 -9.82 -18.24 6.00
C VAL A 88 -10.46 -18.96 4.81
N ASN A 89 -10.33 -18.43 3.59
CA ASN A 89 -10.92 -18.96 2.37
C ASN A 89 -9.83 -19.15 1.28
N PRO A 90 -9.02 -20.23 1.32
CA PRO A 90 -7.87 -20.39 0.42
C PRO A 90 -8.20 -20.43 -1.07
N ASN A 91 -9.42 -20.85 -1.41
CA ASN A 91 -9.90 -21.00 -2.78
C ASN A 91 -10.72 -19.79 -3.27
N ILE A 92 -10.74 -18.68 -2.52
CA ILE A 92 -11.48 -17.49 -2.92
C ILE A 92 -10.85 -16.87 -4.17
N ASP A 93 -11.69 -16.54 -5.14
CA ASP A 93 -11.28 -15.78 -6.31
C ASP A 93 -11.13 -14.29 -5.98
N LEU A 94 -10.52 -13.53 -6.89
CA LEU A 94 -10.28 -12.10 -6.68
C LEU A 94 -11.60 -11.32 -6.49
N THR A 95 -12.62 -11.66 -7.27
CA THR A 95 -13.93 -11.00 -7.22
C THR A 95 -14.62 -11.25 -5.88
N GLY A 96 -14.63 -12.51 -5.40
CA GLY A 96 -15.16 -12.86 -4.10
C GLY A 96 -14.43 -12.17 -2.96
N LEU A 97 -13.10 -12.07 -3.07
CA LEU A 97 -12.26 -11.39 -2.08
C LEU A 97 -12.61 -9.90 -1.99
N ILE A 98 -12.65 -9.18 -3.12
CA ILE A 98 -13.00 -7.76 -3.18
C ILE A 98 -14.41 -7.53 -2.62
N LYS A 99 -15.39 -8.38 -2.97
CA LYS A 99 -16.76 -8.25 -2.46
C LYS A 99 -16.80 -8.38 -0.93
N LYS A 100 -16.15 -9.39 -0.36
CA LYS A 100 -16.11 -9.62 1.10
C LYS A 100 -15.40 -8.50 1.85
N THR A 101 -14.37 -7.90 1.25
CA THR A 101 -13.59 -6.82 1.89
C THR A 101 -14.01 -5.41 1.43
N SER A 102 -15.08 -5.30 0.65
CA SER A 102 -15.54 -4.05 0.03
C SER A 102 -15.82 -2.89 1.00
N PRO A 103 -16.32 -3.10 2.24
CA PRO A 103 -16.50 -1.98 3.17
C PRO A 103 -15.16 -1.33 3.53
N TYR A 104 -14.11 -2.13 3.73
CA TYR A 104 -12.77 -1.63 4.02
C TYR A 104 -12.13 -0.97 2.81
N LEU A 105 -12.36 -1.53 1.61
CA LEU A 105 -11.92 -0.90 0.37
C LEU A 105 -12.56 0.47 0.19
N ALA A 106 -13.87 0.58 0.44
CA ALA A 106 -14.59 1.85 0.31
C ALA A 106 -14.05 2.91 1.28
N ILE A 107 -13.74 2.54 2.53
CA ILE A 107 -13.11 3.46 3.49
C ILE A 107 -11.72 3.92 3.00
N GLY A 108 -10.89 2.99 2.51
CA GLY A 108 -9.56 3.33 2.01
C GLY A 108 -9.60 4.20 0.75
N LEU A 109 -10.54 3.93 -0.17
CA LEU A 109 -10.78 4.77 -1.35
C LEU A 109 -11.31 6.15 -0.98
N ALA A 110 -12.18 6.25 0.04
CA ALA A 110 -12.63 7.54 0.55
C ALA A 110 -11.47 8.35 1.12
N HIS A 111 -10.52 7.71 1.84
CA HIS A 111 -9.30 8.38 2.30
C HIS A 111 -8.46 8.88 1.12
N LEU A 112 -8.22 8.04 0.11
CA LEU A 112 -7.46 8.43 -1.07
C LEU A 112 -8.11 9.61 -1.79
N TRP A 113 -9.43 9.56 -1.98
CA TRP A 113 -10.19 10.64 -2.63
C TRP A 113 -10.15 11.94 -1.82
N LEU A 114 -10.34 11.88 -0.49
CA LEU A 114 -10.25 13.05 0.38
C LEU A 114 -8.89 13.73 0.31
N MET A 115 -7.81 12.97 0.11
CA MET A 115 -6.47 13.51 -0.05
C MET A 115 -6.22 14.18 -1.41
N GLU A 116 -7.04 13.90 -2.43
CA GLU A 116 -7.00 14.63 -3.72
C GLU A 116 -7.77 15.94 -3.66
N THR A 117 -8.76 16.06 -2.77
CA THR A 117 -9.56 17.27 -2.66
C THR A 117 -8.82 18.35 -1.87
N ASP A 118 -8.78 19.58 -2.39
CA ASP A 118 -8.20 20.73 -1.67
C ASP A 118 -9.01 21.20 -0.46
N TRP A 119 -10.11 20.52 -0.12
CA TRP A 119 -11.13 20.98 0.83
C TRP A 119 -10.69 20.99 2.30
N LEU A 120 -9.58 20.32 2.64
CA LEU A 120 -9.08 20.19 4.02
C LEU A 120 -7.92 21.15 4.36
N MET A 121 -7.72 22.21 3.56
CA MET A 121 -6.78 23.32 3.84
C MET A 121 -7.40 24.66 3.46
#